data_AF-A0A183UCM2-F1
#
_entry.id   AF-A0A183UCM2-F1
#
_cell.length_a   1.000
_cell.length_b   1.000
_cell.length_c   1.000
_cell.angle_alpha   90.00
_cell.angle_beta   90.00
_cell.angle_gamma   90.00
#
_symmetry.space_group_name_H-M   'P 1'
#
loop_
_entity.id
_entity.type
_entity.pdbx_description
1 polymer ?
#
loop_
_entity_poly.entity_id
_entity_poly.type
_entity_poly.pdbx_seq_one_letter_code
_entity_poly.pdbx_strand_id
1 'polypeptide(L)'
;MLARVVDGRRWFSDGTLSWSFRDRFQLVKKELQYRAVKEIIRRALDVWSDSSQGAILFEDVSPNDRAAPRRGQLDIQFAKFDHGDKEAFDGRGGIVAHSAYPPEGIVHFDASEHWSTDGKTGLDLRFVALHEIGHALGLRHSRDPNAVMHPYYREQLKNGFRLSEDDIRGIRALYPLLQSSSSESTAIDESSSERHVEKTGS
;
A
#
# COMPACT_ATOMS: atom_id res chain seq x y z
N MET A 1 11.62 -5.95 -22.83
CA MET A 1 10.23 -5.54 -22.54
C MET A 1 9.87 -6.15 -21.18
N LEU A 2 9.94 -5.38 -20.09
CA LEU A 2 9.76 -5.89 -18.72
C LEU A 2 8.26 -6.07 -18.44
N ALA A 3 7.88 -7.22 -17.87
CA ALA A 3 6.50 -7.52 -17.50
C ALA A 3 6.07 -6.60 -16.35
N ARG A 4 4.97 -5.86 -16.53
CA ARG A 4 4.47 -4.90 -15.52
C ARG A 4 3.89 -5.64 -14.31
N VAL A 5 4.28 -5.21 -13.10
CA VAL A 5 3.83 -5.71 -11.77
C VAL A 5 2.43 -5.21 -11.39
N VAL A 6 1.54 -5.02 -12.36
CA VAL A 6 0.26 -4.33 -12.13
C VAL A 6 -0.89 -5.29 -12.34
N ASP A 7 -1.68 -5.63 -11.32
CA ASP A 7 -2.89 -6.47 -11.48
C ASP A 7 -3.98 -5.73 -12.28
N GLY A 8 -4.05 -4.39 -12.13
CA GLY A 8 -5.01 -3.51 -12.80
C GLY A 8 -6.18 -3.10 -11.90
N ARG A 9 -6.45 -3.86 -10.84
CA ARG A 9 -7.28 -3.42 -9.71
C ARG A 9 -6.50 -2.44 -8.85
N ARG A 10 -7.08 -1.27 -8.60
CA ARG A 10 -6.52 -0.22 -7.75
C ARG A 10 -7.62 0.41 -6.92
N TRP A 11 -7.24 1.06 -5.83
CA TRP A 11 -8.17 1.93 -5.12
C TRP A 11 -8.47 3.18 -5.94
N PHE A 12 -9.75 3.55 -6.04
CA PHE A 12 -10.20 4.82 -6.60
C PHE A 12 -10.45 5.80 -5.44
N SER A 13 -9.41 6.13 -4.67
CA SER A 13 -9.49 7.16 -3.64
C SER A 13 -8.94 8.50 -4.16
N ASP A 14 -9.21 9.56 -3.41
CA ASP A 14 -8.62 10.90 -3.56
C ASP A 14 -7.12 10.95 -3.20
N GLY A 15 -6.47 9.80 -3.06
CA GLY A 15 -5.10 9.66 -2.64
C GLY A 15 -4.93 9.20 -1.20
N THR A 16 -5.98 9.15 -0.35
CA THR A 16 -5.85 8.63 1.02
C THR A 16 -6.61 7.32 1.20
N LEU A 17 -5.96 6.30 1.78
CA LEU A 17 -6.59 5.05 2.19
C LEU A 17 -6.62 4.93 3.70
N SER A 18 -7.78 4.60 4.24
CA SER A 18 -7.90 4.25 5.65
C SER A 18 -7.43 2.81 5.90
N TRP A 19 -6.68 2.58 6.96
CA TRP A 19 -6.23 1.25 7.38
C TRP A 19 -6.52 1.01 8.87
N SER A 20 -6.74 -0.24 9.25
CA SER A 20 -6.84 -0.63 10.65
C SER A 20 -6.03 -1.89 10.94
N PHE A 21 -5.37 -1.89 12.09
CA PHE A 21 -4.85 -3.11 12.69
C PHE A 21 -5.81 -3.55 13.80
N ARG A 22 -6.36 -4.76 13.67
CA ARG A 22 -7.33 -5.34 14.61
C ARG A 22 -6.78 -6.63 15.23
N ASP A 23 -7.38 -7.01 16.35
CA ASP A 23 -7.09 -8.26 17.05
C ASP A 23 -8.39 -8.97 17.43
N ARG A 24 -9.21 -9.30 16.42
CA ARG A 24 -10.53 -9.94 16.57
C ARG A 24 -10.48 -11.21 17.41
N PHE A 25 -9.36 -11.94 17.32
CA PHE A 25 -9.17 -13.25 17.95
C PHE A 25 -8.34 -13.19 19.24
N GLN A 26 -7.96 -11.99 19.70
CA GLN A 26 -7.19 -11.78 20.93
C GLN A 26 -5.85 -12.55 20.94
N LEU A 27 -5.18 -12.59 19.79
CA LEU A 27 -3.93 -13.30 19.56
C LEU A 27 -2.71 -12.46 19.99
N VAL A 28 -2.83 -11.13 19.99
CA VAL A 28 -1.75 -10.21 20.39
C VAL A 28 -1.99 -9.69 21.80
N LYS A 29 -1.80 -10.57 22.79
CA LYS A 29 -2.18 -10.34 24.20
C LYS A 29 -1.50 -9.15 24.86
N LYS A 30 -0.24 -8.86 24.52
CA LYS A 30 0.56 -7.83 25.19
C LYS A 30 0.45 -6.51 24.44
N GLU A 31 0.11 -5.44 25.17
CA GLU A 31 0.03 -4.08 24.62
C GLU A 31 1.30 -3.64 23.89
N LEU A 32 2.45 -3.93 24.48
CA LEU A 32 3.75 -3.61 23.89
C LEU A 32 3.97 -4.35 22.55
N GLN A 33 3.53 -5.60 22.45
CA GLN A 33 3.62 -6.39 21.23
C GLN A 33 2.67 -5.84 20.17
N TYR A 34 1.43 -5.51 20.54
CA TYR A 34 0.48 -4.89 19.63
C TYR A 34 1.03 -3.59 19.04
N ARG A 35 1.58 -2.70 19.88
CA ARG A 35 2.19 -1.45 19.42
C ARG A 35 3.39 -1.68 18.50
N ALA A 36 4.25 -2.65 18.84
CA ALA A 36 5.41 -2.99 18.01
C ALA A 36 5.00 -3.49 16.62
N VAL A 37 3.98 -4.37 16.56
CA VAL A 37 3.46 -4.89 15.29
C VAL A 37 2.74 -3.80 14.49
N LYS A 38 1.92 -2.99 15.15
CA LYS A 38 1.23 -1.86 14.51
C LYS A 38 2.22 -0.86 13.92
N GLU A 39 3.33 -0.60 14.60
CA GLU A 39 4.41 0.25 14.12
C GLU A 39 5.13 -0.36 12.89
N ILE A 40 5.30 -1.68 12.84
CA ILE A 40 5.86 -2.38 11.66
C ILE A 40 4.92 -2.24 10.46
N ILE A 41 3.62 -2.44 10.67
CA ILE A 41 2.60 -2.27 9.62
C ILE A 41 2.57 -0.82 9.12
N ARG A 42 2.58 0.17 10.03
CA ARG A 42 2.64 1.59 9.69
C ARG A 42 3.86 1.91 8.83
N ARG A 43 5.06 1.41 9.20
CA ARG A 43 6.28 1.60 8.39
C ARG A 43 6.19 0.95 7.01
N ALA A 44 5.54 -0.20 6.89
CA ALA A 44 5.31 -0.84 5.61
C ALA A 44 4.45 0.06 4.69
N LEU A 45 3.39 0.65 5.25
CA LEU A 45 2.52 1.60 4.56
C LEU A 45 3.28 2.88 4.17
N ASP A 46 4.09 3.43 5.07
CA ASP A 46 4.94 4.61 4.79
C ASP A 46 5.86 4.35 3.60
N VAL A 47 6.46 3.17 3.50
CA VAL A 47 7.38 2.81 2.41
C VAL A 47 6.66 2.81 1.06
N TRP A 48 5.42 2.32 1.01
CA TRP A 48 4.60 2.40 -0.20
C TRP A 48 4.17 3.84 -0.51
N SER A 49 3.81 4.62 0.51
CA SER A 49 3.49 6.06 0.39
C SER A 49 4.66 6.85 -0.21
N ASP A 50 5.84 6.73 0.39
CA ASP A 50 7.07 7.39 -0.05
C ASP A 50 7.45 7.00 -1.48
N SER A 51 7.34 5.71 -1.80
CA SER A 51 7.68 5.18 -3.12
C SER A 51 6.72 5.64 -4.21
N SER A 52 5.44 5.86 -3.86
CA SER A 52 4.44 6.49 -4.71
C SER A 52 4.61 8.01 -4.84
N GLN A 53 5.57 8.61 -4.13
CA GLN A 53 5.77 10.05 -4.03
C GLN A 53 4.56 10.79 -3.43
N GLY A 54 3.84 10.14 -2.50
CA GLY A 54 2.65 10.69 -1.87
C GLY A 54 1.39 10.65 -2.75
N ALA A 55 1.40 9.93 -3.89
CA ALA A 55 0.20 9.67 -4.67
C ALA A 55 -0.81 8.80 -3.89
N ILE A 56 -0.31 8.01 -2.93
CA ILE A 56 -1.12 7.30 -1.95
C ILE A 56 -0.62 7.60 -0.54
N LEU A 57 -1.55 7.92 0.35
CA LEU A 57 -1.37 8.21 1.77
C LEU A 57 -2.21 7.25 2.61
N PHE A 58 -1.87 7.10 3.88
CA PHE A 58 -2.52 6.14 4.77
C PHE A 58 -2.97 6.79 6.07
N GLU A 59 -4.25 6.61 6.40
CA GLU A 59 -4.85 7.09 7.64
C GLU A 59 -5.18 5.92 8.57
N ASP A 60 -4.63 5.95 9.78
CA ASP A 60 -4.87 4.91 10.80
C ASP A 60 -6.22 5.14 11.48
N VAL A 61 -7.18 4.26 11.19
CA VAL A 61 -8.52 4.25 11.78
C VAL A 61 -8.71 3.06 12.73
N SER A 62 -7.62 2.52 13.28
CA SER A 62 -7.68 1.37 14.18
C SER A 62 -8.56 1.66 15.39
N PRO A 63 -9.49 0.76 15.75
CA PRO A 63 -10.39 0.98 16.86
C PRO A 63 -9.67 0.87 18.21
N ASN A 64 -10.18 1.58 19.23
CA ASN A 64 -9.74 1.39 20.62
C ASN A 64 -10.06 -0.02 21.12
N ASP A 65 -11.26 -0.51 20.81
CA ASP A 65 -11.61 -1.92 20.95
C ASP A 65 -11.07 -2.71 19.75
N ARG A 66 -9.97 -3.44 19.97
CA ARG A 66 -9.29 -4.22 18.92
C ARG A 66 -10.13 -5.33 18.34
N ALA A 67 -11.16 -5.77 19.06
CA ALA A 67 -12.07 -6.80 18.60
C ALA A 67 -13.25 -6.24 17.81
N ALA A 68 -13.35 -4.90 17.69
CA ALA A 68 -14.41 -4.25 16.93
C ALA A 68 -14.45 -4.75 15.47
N PRO A 69 -15.60 -4.63 14.79
CA PRO A 69 -15.74 -4.98 13.39
C PRO A 69 -14.72 -4.25 12.50
N ARG A 70 -14.53 -4.78 11.29
CA ARG A 70 -13.67 -4.20 10.25
C ARG A 70 -13.90 -2.69 10.11
N ARG A 71 -12.78 -1.95 10.10
CA ARG A 71 -12.76 -0.51 9.84
C ARG A 71 -11.69 -0.20 8.80
N GLY A 72 -11.98 0.80 7.98
CA GLY A 72 -11.08 1.22 6.92
C GLY A 72 -11.06 0.30 5.70
N GLN A 73 -10.38 0.76 4.68
CA GLN A 73 -10.24 0.09 3.39
C GLN A 73 -9.24 -1.07 3.48
N LEU A 74 -8.14 -0.89 4.21
CA LEU A 74 -7.19 -1.94 4.51
C LEU A 74 -7.47 -2.51 5.92
N ASP A 75 -7.86 -3.79 5.99
CA ASP A 75 -8.13 -4.50 7.24
C ASP A 75 -7.01 -5.50 7.52
N ILE A 76 -6.28 -5.28 8.60
CA ILE A 76 -5.05 -6.01 8.91
C ILE A 76 -5.21 -6.71 10.25
N GLN A 77 -4.96 -8.02 10.31
CA GLN A 77 -5.05 -8.78 11.56
C GLN A 77 -4.22 -10.06 11.53
N PHE A 78 -4.01 -10.64 12.71
CA PHE A 78 -3.53 -12.01 12.86
C PHE A 78 -4.73 -12.94 12.99
N ALA A 79 -4.66 -14.13 12.38
CA ALA A 79 -5.68 -15.17 12.50
C ALA A 79 -5.03 -16.55 12.55
N LYS A 80 -5.82 -17.61 12.75
CA LYS A 80 -5.37 -19.01 12.69
C LYS A 80 -6.43 -19.85 12.04
N PHE A 81 -6.02 -20.85 11.27
CA PHE A 81 -6.92 -21.83 10.64
C PHE A 81 -8.10 -21.14 9.92
N ASP A 82 -9.31 -21.67 10.04
CA ASP A 82 -10.50 -20.98 9.56
C ASP A 82 -10.77 -19.71 10.38
N HIS A 83 -10.85 -18.58 9.67
CA HIS A 83 -11.05 -17.26 10.23
C HIS A 83 -12.16 -16.47 9.53
N GLY A 84 -12.99 -17.15 8.74
CA GLY A 84 -14.27 -16.61 8.23
C GLY A 84 -14.19 -15.81 6.94
N ASP A 85 -13.08 -15.89 6.20
CA ASP A 85 -12.93 -15.32 4.85
C ASP A 85 -12.84 -16.40 3.73
N LYS A 86 -12.97 -17.68 4.10
CA LYS A 86 -12.89 -18.88 3.23
C LYS A 86 -11.47 -19.24 2.77
N GLU A 87 -10.45 -18.51 3.22
CA GLU A 87 -9.04 -18.80 2.95
C GLU A 87 -8.38 -19.25 4.25
N ALA A 88 -8.64 -20.50 4.67
CA ALA A 88 -8.13 -20.98 5.95
C ALA A 88 -6.60 -21.10 5.93
N PHE A 89 -5.94 -20.68 7.01
CA PHE A 89 -4.52 -20.98 7.21
C PHE A 89 -4.31 -22.46 7.58
N ASP A 90 -3.08 -22.95 7.42
CA ASP A 90 -2.69 -24.35 7.60
C ASP A 90 -1.83 -24.61 8.86
N GLY A 91 -1.52 -23.57 9.64
CA GLY A 91 -0.77 -23.68 10.87
C GLY A 91 0.69 -23.30 10.69
N ARG A 92 1.63 -24.10 11.19
CA ARG A 92 3.05 -23.74 11.10
C ARG A 92 3.65 -24.23 9.77
N GLY A 93 4.28 -23.31 9.05
CA GLY A 93 4.75 -23.51 7.67
C GLY A 93 3.59 -23.43 6.68
N GLY A 94 3.92 -23.43 5.39
CA GLY A 94 2.88 -23.34 4.35
C GLY A 94 2.42 -21.91 4.10
N ILE A 95 1.15 -21.61 4.34
CA ILE A 95 0.55 -20.29 4.08
C ILE A 95 0.83 -19.37 5.27
N VAL A 96 1.87 -18.55 5.14
CA VAL A 96 2.29 -17.64 6.23
C VAL A 96 1.40 -16.40 6.35
N ALA A 97 0.80 -15.96 5.25
CA ALA A 97 -0.06 -14.79 5.15
C ALA A 97 -0.86 -14.86 3.84
N HIS A 98 -1.92 -14.05 3.76
CA HIS A 98 -2.59 -13.75 2.51
C HIS A 98 -3.14 -12.34 2.49
N SER A 99 -3.48 -11.88 1.30
CA SER A 99 -4.11 -10.60 1.06
C SER A 99 -5.09 -10.66 -0.09
N ALA A 100 -6.04 -9.73 -0.10
CA ALA A 100 -6.93 -9.54 -1.24
C ALA A 100 -6.67 -8.18 -1.88
N TYR A 101 -6.65 -8.20 -3.21
CA TYR A 101 -6.56 -7.00 -4.04
C TYR A 101 -7.69 -6.01 -3.73
N PRO A 102 -7.58 -4.74 -4.18
CA PRO A 102 -8.69 -3.80 -4.12
C PRO A 102 -9.94 -4.33 -4.87
N PRO A 103 -11.17 -4.09 -4.36
CA PRO A 103 -11.51 -3.30 -3.18
C PRO A 103 -11.63 -4.12 -1.89
N GLU A 104 -11.29 -5.41 -1.88
CA GLU A 104 -11.43 -6.27 -0.70
C GLU A 104 -10.44 -5.93 0.40
N GLY A 105 -9.18 -5.60 0.09
CA GLY A 105 -8.24 -4.94 1.01
C GLY A 105 -7.98 -5.64 2.35
N ILE A 106 -8.03 -6.97 2.40
CA ILE A 106 -7.63 -7.71 3.61
C ILE A 106 -6.13 -8.01 3.57
N VAL A 107 -5.49 -8.02 4.73
CA VAL A 107 -4.13 -8.55 4.94
C VAL A 107 -4.15 -9.36 6.23
N HIS A 108 -4.06 -10.68 6.12
CA HIS A 108 -4.06 -11.58 7.27
C HIS A 108 -2.72 -12.31 7.39
N PHE A 109 -2.24 -12.42 8.63
CA PHE A 109 -1.03 -13.18 8.97
C PHE A 109 -1.41 -14.42 9.79
N ASP A 110 -0.83 -15.58 9.49
CA ASP A 110 -1.06 -16.77 10.33
C ASP A 110 -0.32 -16.62 11.66
N ALA A 111 -1.06 -16.50 12.76
CA ALA A 111 -0.53 -16.41 14.11
C ALA A 111 0.06 -17.72 14.65
N SER A 112 -0.03 -18.81 13.88
CA SER A 112 0.64 -20.09 14.15
C SER A 112 2.13 -20.04 13.81
N GLU A 113 2.54 -19.06 13.01
CA GLU A 113 3.92 -18.88 12.60
C GLU A 113 4.80 -18.30 13.70
N HIS A 114 6.10 -18.61 13.59
CA HIS A 114 7.11 -17.99 14.44
C HIS A 114 7.56 -16.65 13.84
N TRP A 115 6.84 -15.57 14.19
CA TRP A 115 7.12 -14.22 13.71
C TRP A 115 8.30 -13.54 14.39
N SER A 116 9.12 -12.86 13.59
CA SER A 116 10.20 -11.98 13.99
C SER A 116 9.84 -10.52 13.71
N THR A 117 9.98 -9.65 14.70
CA THR A 117 9.81 -8.20 14.53
C THR A 117 11.11 -7.47 14.18
N ASP A 118 12.26 -8.14 14.31
CA ASP A 118 13.59 -7.60 14.00
C ASP A 118 14.33 -8.36 12.90
N GLY A 119 13.70 -9.41 12.35
CA GLY A 119 14.20 -10.27 11.28
C GLY A 119 15.37 -11.17 11.69
N LYS A 120 15.62 -11.36 12.99
CA LYS A 120 16.74 -12.20 13.46
C LYS A 120 16.37 -13.68 13.56
N THR A 121 15.22 -13.96 14.17
CA THR A 121 14.79 -15.33 14.45
C THR A 121 13.31 -15.47 14.12
N GLY A 122 13.00 -16.32 13.13
CA GLY A 122 11.65 -16.53 12.62
C GLY A 122 11.38 -15.83 11.29
N LEU A 123 10.12 -15.84 10.87
CA LEU A 123 9.64 -15.17 9.67
C LEU A 123 9.64 -13.65 9.91
N ASP A 124 10.31 -12.90 9.04
CA ASP A 124 10.41 -11.45 9.18
C ASP A 124 9.08 -10.76 8.86
N LEU A 125 8.36 -10.34 9.89
CA LEU A 125 7.07 -9.65 9.77
C LEU A 125 7.18 -8.35 8.96
N ARG A 126 8.33 -7.67 9.02
CA ARG A 126 8.55 -6.42 8.27
C ARG A 126 8.49 -6.68 6.78
N PHE A 127 9.08 -7.79 6.35
CA PHE A 127 9.07 -8.19 4.96
C PHE A 127 7.68 -8.66 4.52
N VAL A 128 7.08 -9.62 5.25
CA VAL A 128 5.80 -10.19 4.84
C VAL A 128 4.70 -9.13 4.85
N ALA A 129 4.68 -8.22 5.83
CA ALA A 129 3.73 -7.11 5.82
C ALA A 129 3.92 -6.20 4.60
N LEU A 130 5.16 -5.86 4.24
CA LEU A 130 5.42 -5.04 3.07
C LEU A 130 4.95 -5.71 1.77
N HIS A 131 5.17 -7.02 1.64
CA HIS A 131 4.73 -7.84 0.49
C HIS A 131 3.20 -7.88 0.39
N GLU A 132 2.51 -8.30 1.45
CA GLU A 132 1.06 -8.45 1.44
C GLU A 132 0.33 -7.12 1.26
N ILE A 133 0.88 -6.02 1.81
CA ILE A 133 0.35 -4.68 1.54
C ILE A 133 0.48 -4.33 0.06
N GLY A 134 1.57 -4.73 -0.62
CA GLY A 134 1.70 -4.52 -2.06
C GLY A 134 0.57 -5.16 -2.86
N HIS A 135 0.18 -6.39 -2.52
CA HIS A 135 -1.00 -7.06 -3.07
C HIS A 135 -2.30 -6.33 -2.75
N ALA A 136 -2.50 -5.93 -1.49
CA ALA A 136 -3.67 -5.15 -1.07
C ALA A 136 -3.74 -3.76 -1.75
N LEU A 137 -2.64 -3.28 -2.32
CA LEU A 137 -2.56 -2.07 -3.14
C LEU A 137 -2.74 -2.32 -4.64
N GLY A 138 -2.77 -3.57 -5.12
CA GLY A 138 -2.96 -3.88 -6.55
C GLY A 138 -1.75 -4.45 -7.27
N LEU A 139 -0.62 -4.67 -6.58
CA LEU A 139 0.59 -5.20 -7.20
C LEU A 139 0.52 -6.73 -7.31
N ARG A 140 0.88 -7.26 -8.48
CA ARG A 140 1.05 -8.72 -8.64
C ARG A 140 2.45 -9.16 -8.23
N HIS A 141 2.73 -10.45 -8.29
CA HIS A 141 4.09 -10.92 -8.14
C HIS A 141 5.04 -10.37 -9.23
N SER A 142 6.23 -9.96 -8.81
CA SER A 142 7.34 -9.61 -9.70
C SER A 142 8.14 -10.86 -10.09
N ARG A 143 8.76 -10.79 -11.27
CA ARG A 143 9.77 -11.77 -11.73
C ARG A 143 11.19 -11.38 -11.32
N ASP A 144 11.39 -10.16 -10.82
CA ASP A 144 12.69 -9.73 -10.32
C ASP A 144 12.98 -10.46 -9.01
N PRO A 145 14.05 -11.28 -8.92
CA PRO A 145 14.39 -12.00 -7.71
C PRO A 145 14.74 -11.11 -6.51
N ASN A 146 14.97 -9.81 -6.73
CA ASN A 146 15.28 -8.82 -5.70
C ASN A 146 14.06 -7.97 -5.31
N ALA A 147 12.93 -8.14 -5.98
CA ALA A 147 11.71 -7.40 -5.66
C ALA A 147 11.09 -7.90 -4.37
N VAL A 148 10.51 -6.97 -3.60
CA VAL A 148 9.68 -7.34 -2.45
C VAL A 148 8.49 -8.15 -2.91
N MET A 149 7.90 -7.81 -4.06
CA MET A 149 6.79 -8.56 -4.66
C MET A 149 7.22 -9.88 -5.32
N HIS A 150 8.45 -10.36 -5.14
CA HIS A 150 8.82 -11.70 -5.62
C HIS A 150 8.12 -12.80 -4.78
N PRO A 151 7.57 -13.87 -5.38
CA PRO A 151 6.70 -14.84 -4.69
C PRO A 151 7.42 -15.72 -3.66
N TYR A 152 8.75 -15.80 -3.72
CA TYR A 152 9.54 -16.62 -2.80
C TYR A 152 10.30 -15.74 -1.83
N TYR A 153 10.08 -15.96 -0.52
CA TYR A 153 10.85 -15.34 0.55
C TYR A 153 12.34 -15.66 0.38
N ARG A 154 13.20 -14.63 0.38
CA ARG A 154 14.66 -14.80 0.28
C ARG A 154 15.39 -14.00 1.36
N GLU A 155 16.42 -14.63 1.92
CA GLU A 155 17.31 -14.03 2.92
C GLU A 155 18.02 -12.75 2.46
N GLN A 156 18.07 -12.46 1.15
CA GLN A 156 18.69 -11.25 0.61
C GLN A 156 17.96 -9.95 1.02
N LEU A 157 16.75 -10.06 1.59
CA LEU A 157 15.95 -8.93 2.08
C LEU A 157 16.15 -8.64 3.58
N LYS A 158 17.22 -9.19 4.18
CA LYS A 158 17.66 -8.96 5.58
C LYS A 158 17.76 -7.49 6.02
N ASN A 159 17.72 -6.54 5.09
CA ASN A 159 17.76 -5.11 5.37
C ASN A 159 16.37 -4.45 5.54
N GLY A 160 15.28 -5.23 5.64
CA GLY A 160 13.96 -4.73 6.00
C GLY A 160 13.23 -4.01 4.86
N PHE A 161 12.67 -2.83 5.15
CA PHE A 161 11.78 -2.07 4.28
C PHE A 161 12.49 -1.39 3.08
N ARG A 162 12.89 -2.17 2.08
CA ARG A 162 13.50 -1.65 0.84
C ARG A 162 12.80 -2.24 -0.37
N LEU A 163 12.26 -1.37 -1.22
CA LEU A 163 11.66 -1.76 -2.49
C LEU A 163 12.72 -1.83 -3.60
N SER A 164 12.50 -2.72 -4.56
CA SER A 164 13.23 -2.72 -5.82
C SER A 164 12.70 -1.65 -6.77
N GLU A 165 13.45 -1.37 -7.84
CA GLU A 165 12.98 -0.51 -8.92
C GLU A 165 11.72 -1.07 -9.61
N ASP A 166 11.52 -2.39 -9.61
CA ASP A 166 10.32 -3.00 -10.19
C ASP A 166 9.07 -2.77 -9.34
N ASP A 167 9.21 -2.87 -8.02
CA ASP A 167 8.15 -2.52 -7.06
C ASP A 167 7.76 -1.03 -7.18
N ILE A 168 8.77 -0.14 -7.23
CA ILE A 168 8.56 1.33 -7.34
C ILE A 168 7.85 1.69 -8.64
N ARG A 169 8.28 1.11 -9.78
CA ARG A 169 7.58 1.32 -11.05
C ARG A 169 6.16 0.78 -11.01
N GLY A 170 5.94 -0.36 -10.37
CA GLY A 170 4.63 -0.97 -10.20
C GLY A 170 3.66 -0.04 -9.47
N ILE A 171 4.06 0.46 -8.29
CA ILE A 171 3.16 1.29 -7.47
C ILE A 171 2.86 2.63 -8.14
N ARG A 172 3.86 3.26 -8.77
CA ARG A 172 3.68 4.52 -9.53
C ARG A 172 2.82 4.34 -10.78
N ALA A 173 2.81 3.15 -11.38
CA ALA A 173 1.94 2.86 -12.51
C ALA A 173 0.47 2.68 -12.07
N LEU A 174 0.23 2.15 -10.87
CA LEU A 174 -1.11 2.03 -10.28
C LEU A 174 -1.65 3.38 -9.78
N TYR A 175 -0.79 4.14 -9.09
CA TYR A 175 -1.08 5.41 -8.45
C TYR A 175 -0.17 6.50 -9.03
N PRO A 176 -0.48 7.01 -10.23
CA PRO A 176 0.25 8.14 -10.78
C PRO A 176 -0.07 9.40 -9.97
N LEU A 177 0.93 10.25 -9.75
CA LEU A 177 0.67 11.61 -9.27
C LEU A 177 -0.29 12.30 -10.24
N LEU A 178 -1.39 12.82 -9.69
CA LEU A 178 -2.21 13.77 -10.43
C LEU A 178 -1.31 14.99 -10.64
N GLN A 179 -0.81 15.20 -11.86
CA GLN A 179 -0.20 16.47 -12.18
C GLN A 179 -1.28 17.53 -11.92
N SER A 180 -1.06 18.40 -10.94
CA SER A 180 -1.80 19.65 -10.86
C SER A 180 -1.72 20.25 -12.24
N SER A 181 -2.85 20.36 -12.94
CA SER A 181 -2.89 20.93 -14.27
C SER A 181 -2.24 22.30 -14.20
N SER A 182 -0.99 22.40 -14.65
CA SER A 182 -0.36 23.68 -14.97
C SER A 182 -1.07 24.17 -16.22
N SER A 183 -2.26 24.73 -16.03
CA SER A 183 -2.92 25.58 -17.00
C SER A 183 -2.12 26.87 -17.07
N GLU A 184 -1.04 26.86 -17.85
CA GLU A 184 -0.37 28.08 -18.28
C GLU A 184 0.14 27.93 -19.71
N SER A 185 -0.57 28.62 -20.61
CA SER A 185 -0.21 29.10 -21.96
C SER A 185 -1.54 29.32 -22.69
N THR A 186 -2.00 30.52 -23.03
CA THR A 186 -1.29 31.74 -23.35
C THR A 186 -2.29 32.91 -23.32
N ALA A 187 -2.04 33.91 -22.48
CA ALA A 187 -2.49 35.26 -22.74
C ALA A 187 -1.65 35.78 -23.90
N ILE A 188 -2.27 35.99 -25.07
CA ILE A 188 -1.69 36.80 -26.13
C ILE A 188 -2.28 38.20 -25.94
N ASP A 189 -1.36 39.08 -25.59
CA ASP A 189 -1.47 40.53 -25.55
C ASP A 189 -1.89 41.09 -26.92
N GLU A 190 -3.08 41.67 -27.01
CA GLU A 190 -3.42 42.65 -28.05
C GLU A 190 -3.77 43.98 -27.38
N SER A 191 -2.76 44.83 -27.23
CA SER A 191 -2.93 46.27 -27.19
C SER A 191 -1.85 46.93 -28.04
N SER A 192 -2.23 47.39 -29.24
CA SER A 192 -1.85 48.70 -29.80
C SER A 192 -2.15 48.77 -31.30
N SER A 193 -3.24 49.45 -31.67
CA SER A 193 -3.16 50.65 -32.52
C SER A 193 -4.54 51.25 -32.77
N GLU A 194 -4.85 52.30 -32.01
CA GLU A 194 -5.81 53.31 -32.45
C GLU A 194 -5.23 54.05 -33.66
N ARG A 195 -5.98 54.11 -34.77
CA ARG A 195 -5.90 55.22 -35.73
C ARG A 195 -7.31 55.62 -36.17
N HIS A 196 -7.73 56.75 -35.60
CA HIS A 196 -8.53 57.84 -36.17
C HIS A 196 -9.22 57.56 -37.53
N VAL A 197 -10.56 57.53 -37.52
CA VAL A 197 -11.38 57.76 -38.72
C VAL A 197 -11.97 59.16 -38.62
N GLU A 198 -11.50 60.04 -39.50
CA GLU A 198 -12.05 61.37 -39.73
C GLU A 198 -13.50 61.29 -40.24
N LYS A 199 -14.38 62.10 -39.64
CA LYS A 199 -15.67 62.49 -40.20
C LYS A 199 -15.47 63.77 -41.02
N THR A 200 -15.60 63.71 -42.35
CA THR A 200 -16.09 64.83 -43.18
C THR A 200 -16.74 64.30 -44.47
N GLY A 201 -17.82 64.96 -44.93
CA GLY A 201 -18.57 64.66 -46.16
C GLY A 201 -20.07 64.89 -45.92
N SER A 202 -20.52 66.15 -45.98
CA SER A 202 -21.29 66.76 -47.09
C SER A 202 -22.76 66.38 -47.09
#